data_AF-I1BVA5-F1
#
_entry.id   AF-I1BVA5-F1
#
_cell.length_a   1.000
_cell.length_b   1.000
_cell.length_c   1.000
_cell.angle_alpha   90.00
_cell.angle_beta   90.00
_cell.angle_gamma   90.00
#
_symmetry.space_group_name_H-M   'P 1'
#
loop_
_entity.id
_entity.type
_entity.pdbx_description
1 polymer ?
#
loop_
_entity_poly.entity_id
_entity_poly.type
_entity_poly.pdbx_seq_one_letter_code
_entity_poly.pdbx_strand_id
1 'polypeptide(L)'
;MYSSGQTKRIIYNPTDESLEHTALRETEEEIGLPPQAIEILGRYSALPNKTGSLRVHPYVGFVKNDYIDLTRFNPEEVSSVFTLPVDYLVDPKNRQVKQFRDSQIKYTVFKAPNSLEGEKEIWGLTGFILEGVFRKIIPEYYK
;
A
#
# COMPACT_ATOMS: atom_id res chain seq x y z
N MET A 1 35.29 -1.23 -0.48
CA MET A 1 34.50 -1.95 0.54
C MET A 1 33.04 -1.64 0.26
N TYR A 2 32.33 -2.57 -0.37
CA TYR A 2 30.89 -2.41 -0.59
C TYR A 2 30.20 -2.76 0.73
N SER A 3 29.62 -1.76 1.39
CA SER A 3 28.72 -1.97 2.50
C SER A 3 27.44 -2.57 1.92
N SER A 4 27.19 -3.84 2.24
CA SER A 4 25.93 -4.51 1.94
C SER A 4 24.83 -3.80 2.72
N GLY A 5 24.07 -2.92 2.05
CA GLY A 5 22.86 -2.33 2.60
C GLY A 5 21.94 -3.45 3.08
N GLN A 6 21.75 -3.56 4.39
CA GLN A 6 20.72 -4.42 4.95
C GLN A 6 19.38 -3.86 4.52
N THR A 7 18.72 -4.51 3.56
CA THR A 7 17.30 -4.25 3.29
C THR A 7 16.53 -4.62 4.55
N LYS A 8 16.11 -3.61 5.31
CA LYS A 8 15.19 -3.78 6.43
C LYS A 8 13.94 -4.48 5.90
N ARG A 9 13.55 -5.58 6.55
CA ARG A 9 12.34 -6.31 6.19
C ARG A 9 11.20 -5.76 7.04
N ILE A 10 10.18 -5.21 6.41
CA ILE A 10 8.90 -4.81 7.03
C ILE A 10 8.20 -6.09 7.51
N ILE A 11 8.53 -6.53 8.72
CA ILE A 11 8.06 -7.78 9.32
C ILE A 11 7.74 -7.49 10.76
N TYR A 12 6.70 -8.15 11.26
CA TYR A 12 6.38 -8.21 12.69
C TYR A 12 7.64 -8.40 13.55
N ASN A 13 7.87 -7.46 14.47
CA ASN A 13 8.89 -7.60 15.49
C ASN A 13 8.24 -8.29 16.71
N PRO A 14 8.88 -9.28 17.35
CA PRO A 14 8.37 -9.86 18.61
C PRO A 14 8.07 -8.85 19.72
N THR A 15 8.64 -7.64 19.66
CA THR A 15 8.33 -6.53 20.58
C THR A 15 7.07 -5.75 20.20
N ASP A 16 6.51 -5.96 19.02
CA ASP A 16 5.25 -5.34 18.62
C ASP A 16 4.09 -6.01 19.35
N GLU A 17 3.24 -5.22 19.99
CA GLU A 17 2.10 -5.73 20.78
C GLU A 17 1.03 -6.40 19.91
N SER A 18 0.97 -6.03 18.63
CA SER A 18 0.03 -6.58 17.65
C SER A 18 0.50 -6.30 16.21
N LEU A 19 -0.14 -6.96 15.24
CA LEU A 19 0.09 -6.67 13.81
C LEU A 19 -0.37 -5.25 13.42
N GLU A 20 -1.35 -4.69 14.15
CA GLU A 20 -1.77 -3.30 13.97
C GLU A 20 -0.69 -2.34 14.46
N HIS A 21 -0.07 -2.63 15.61
CA HIS A 21 1.08 -1.88 16.11
C HIS A 21 2.24 -1.91 15.12
N THR A 22 2.55 -3.08 14.52
CA THR A 22 3.55 -3.16 13.44
C THR A 22 3.21 -2.24 12.28
N ALA A 23 1.95 -2.24 11.80
CA ALA A 23 1.55 -1.39 10.68
C ALA A 23 1.71 0.11 11.00
N LEU A 24 1.30 0.53 12.21
CA LEU A 24 1.42 1.91 12.64
C LEU A 24 2.89 2.34 12.81
N ARG A 25 3.71 1.51 13.45
CA ARG A 25 5.14 1.76 13.65
C ARG A 25 5.87 1.91 12.31
N GLU A 26 5.68 0.97 11.38
CA GLU A 26 6.33 1.03 10.07
C GLU A 26 5.84 2.24 9.26
N THR A 27 4.55 2.60 9.37
CA THR A 27 4.02 3.82 8.73
C THR A 27 4.72 5.08 9.26
N GLU A 28 4.97 5.16 10.57
CA GLU A 28 5.73 6.27 11.16
C GLU A 28 7.21 6.26 10.72
N GLU A 29 7.86 5.10 10.73
CA GLU A 29 9.27 4.95 10.34
C GLU A 29 9.51 5.28 8.86
N GLU A 30 8.59 4.90 7.97
CA GLU A 30 8.74 5.07 6.52
C GLU A 30 8.30 6.44 6.03
N ILE A 31 7.11 6.91 6.45
CA ILE A 31 6.49 8.14 5.92
C ILE A 31 6.19 9.18 7.01
N GLY A 32 6.75 9.03 8.21
CA GLY A 32 6.72 10.05 9.25
C GLY A 32 5.34 10.34 9.84
N LEU A 33 4.34 9.52 9.53
CA LEU A 33 2.96 9.72 9.97
C LEU A 33 2.75 9.05 11.34
N PRO A 34 2.59 9.83 12.43
CA PRO A 34 2.60 9.24 13.75
C PRO A 34 1.27 8.52 14.06
N PRO A 35 1.25 7.49 14.93
CA PRO A 35 0.06 6.68 15.18
C PRO A 35 -1.19 7.50 15.56
N GLN A 36 -1.05 8.57 16.35
CA GLN A 36 -2.17 9.45 16.75
C GLN A 36 -2.83 10.22 15.59
N ALA A 37 -2.19 10.29 14.43
CA ALA A 37 -2.72 10.88 13.21
C ALA A 37 -3.71 9.96 12.49
N ILE A 38 -3.71 8.66 12.83
CA ILE A 38 -4.40 7.59 12.10
C ILE A 38 -5.51 7.02 12.99
N GLU A 39 -6.73 7.00 12.47
CA GLU A 39 -7.83 6.23 13.05
C GLU A 39 -8.01 4.94 12.25
N ILE A 40 -7.80 3.78 12.86
CA ILE A 40 -8.00 2.49 12.19
C ILE A 40 -9.49 2.24 12.00
N LEU A 41 -9.94 2.18 10.75
CA LEU A 41 -11.32 1.89 10.38
C LEU A 41 -11.59 0.37 10.33
N GLY A 42 -10.55 -0.41 10.07
CA GLY A 42 -10.63 -1.86 10.06
C GLY A 42 -9.47 -2.51 9.33
N ARG A 43 -9.54 -3.85 9.23
CA ARG A 43 -8.55 -4.67 8.53
C ARG A 43 -9.17 -5.44 7.37
N TYR A 44 -8.42 -5.59 6.28
CA TYR A 44 -8.78 -6.47 5.18
C TYR A 44 -8.25 -7.89 5.43
N SER A 45 -8.80 -8.88 4.71
CA SER A 45 -8.35 -10.26 4.79
C SER A 45 -6.86 -10.37 4.48
N ALA A 46 -6.14 -11.18 5.27
CA ALA A 46 -4.72 -11.41 5.04
C ALA A 46 -4.48 -12.06 3.69
N LEU A 47 -3.42 -11.63 3.00
CA LEU A 47 -3.06 -12.08 1.66
C LEU A 47 -1.64 -12.66 1.67
N PRO A 48 -1.40 -13.77 0.96
CA PRO A 48 -0.05 -14.27 0.78
C PRO A 48 0.77 -13.33 -0.11
N ASN A 49 2.06 -13.22 0.15
CA ASN A 49 2.98 -12.66 -0.84
C ASN A 49 3.09 -13.60 -2.06
N LYS A 50 3.81 -13.18 -3.11
CA LYS A 50 3.93 -13.93 -4.36
C LYS A 50 4.41 -15.39 -4.19
N THR A 51 5.28 -15.64 -3.21
CA THR A 51 5.83 -16.98 -2.94
C THR A 51 5.02 -17.79 -1.94
N GLY A 52 4.00 -17.19 -1.30
CA GLY A 52 3.25 -17.79 -0.21
C GLY A 52 4.01 -17.90 1.11
N SER A 53 5.25 -17.41 1.18
CA SER A 53 6.12 -17.54 2.36
C SER A 53 5.80 -16.52 3.47
N LEU A 54 5.07 -15.44 3.13
CA LEU A 54 4.67 -14.40 4.06
C LEU A 54 3.18 -14.11 3.92
N ARG A 55 2.55 -13.71 5.02
CA ARG A 55 1.18 -13.17 5.03
C ARG A 55 1.24 -11.67 5.33
N VAL A 56 0.57 -10.89 4.49
CA VAL A 56 0.40 -9.45 4.66
C VAL A 56 -0.99 -9.20 5.23
N HIS A 57 -1.06 -8.36 6.26
CA HIS A 57 -2.28 -7.99 6.97
C HIS A 57 -2.57 -6.51 6.73
N PRO A 58 -3.43 -6.16 5.75
CA PRO A 58 -3.70 -4.77 5.42
C PRO A 58 -4.67 -4.14 6.42
N TYR A 59 -4.35 -2.92 6.85
CA TYR A 59 -5.23 -2.07 7.66
C TYR A 59 -5.65 -0.85 6.83
N VAL A 60 -6.89 -0.42 7.01
CA VAL A 60 -7.43 0.79 6.42
C VAL A 60 -7.56 1.82 7.53
N GLY A 61 -6.86 2.94 7.40
CA GLY A 61 -6.87 4.04 8.35
C GLY A 61 -7.39 5.33 7.73
N PHE A 62 -8.09 6.12 8.53
CA PHE A 62 -8.40 7.51 8.22
C PHE A 62 -7.28 8.40 8.78
N VAL A 63 -6.69 9.22 7.91
CA VAL A 63 -5.60 10.14 8.28
C VAL A 63 -6.17 11.54 8.50
N LYS A 64 -5.89 12.13 9.66
CA LYS A 64 -6.29 13.51 9.97
C LYS A 64 -5.52 14.49 9.06
N ASN A 65 -6.24 15.40 8.40
CA ASN A 65 -5.68 16.31 7.38
C ASN A 65 -4.45 17.09 7.85
N ASP A 66 -4.43 17.55 9.11
CA ASP A 66 -3.34 18.37 9.66
C ASP A 66 -2.00 17.63 9.75
N TYR A 67 -1.99 16.31 9.54
CA TYR A 67 -0.80 15.46 9.59
C TYR A 67 -0.29 15.06 8.20
N ILE A 68 -0.97 15.44 7.12
CA ILE A 68 -0.57 15.06 5.76
C ILE A 68 0.57 15.97 5.29
N ASP A 69 1.80 15.45 5.35
CA ASP A 69 2.99 16.05 4.77
C ASP A 69 3.72 15.02 3.89
N LEU A 70 3.59 15.16 2.57
CA LEU A 70 4.16 14.21 1.60
C LEU A 70 5.68 14.37 1.43
N THR A 71 6.28 15.39 2.06
CA THR A 71 7.73 15.65 1.97
C THR A 71 8.51 14.97 3.09
N ARG A 72 7.82 14.51 4.14
CA ARG A 72 8.44 13.84 5.29
C ARG A 72 8.41 12.33 5.09
N PHE A 73 9.55 11.74 4.74
CA PHE A 73 9.71 10.28 4.65
C PHE A 73 11.18 9.90 4.88
N ASN A 74 11.43 8.63 5.17
CA ASN A 74 12.78 8.09 5.29
C ASN A 74 13.35 7.76 3.89
N PRO A 75 14.33 8.53 3.36
CA PRO A 75 14.84 8.33 2.01
C PRO A 75 15.64 7.03 1.82
N GLU A 76 16.07 6.38 2.90
CA GLU A 76 16.77 5.08 2.84
C GLU A 76 15.80 3.92 2.52
N GLU A 77 14.51 4.09 2.80
CA GLU A 77 13.47 3.07 2.62
C GLU A 77 12.43 3.46 1.56
N VAL A 78 12.15 4.76 1.42
CA VAL A 78 11.10 5.31 0.56
C VAL A 78 11.69 6.33 -0.40
N SER A 79 11.46 6.17 -1.70
CA SER A 79 11.95 7.13 -2.71
C SER A 79 11.03 8.34 -2.91
N SER A 80 9.73 8.17 -2.70
CA SER A 80 8.71 9.23 -2.86
C SER A 80 7.40 8.83 -2.21
N VAL A 81 6.63 9.83 -1.74
CA VAL A 81 5.27 9.68 -1.22
C VAL A 81 4.31 10.51 -2.08
N PHE A 82 3.16 9.93 -2.41
CA PHE A 82 2.12 10.61 -3.18
C PHE A 82 0.74 10.10 -2.78
N THR A 83 -0.29 10.84 -3.18
CA THR A 83 -1.69 10.46 -2.96
C THR A 83 -2.45 10.47 -4.28
N LEU A 84 -3.49 9.65 -4.37
CA LEU A 84 -4.43 9.64 -5.48
C LEU A 84 -5.85 9.73 -4.91
N PRO A 85 -6.74 10.53 -5.52
CA PRO A 85 -8.14 10.54 -5.16
C PRO A 85 -8.78 9.14 -5.34
N VAL A 86 -9.68 8.77 -4.44
CA VAL A 86 -10.36 7.47 -4.52
C VAL A 86 -11.22 7.37 -5.77
N ASP A 87 -11.94 8.44 -6.14
CA ASP A 87 -12.73 8.54 -7.37
C ASP A 87 -11.86 8.35 -8.63
N TYR A 88 -10.64 8.88 -8.62
CA TYR A 88 -9.65 8.63 -9.67
C TYR A 88 -9.26 7.13 -9.76
N LEU A 89 -8.98 6.49 -8.62
CA LEU A 89 -8.57 5.07 -8.58
C LEU A 89 -9.68 4.11 -9.01
N VAL A 90 -10.94 4.47 -8.79
CA VAL A 90 -12.10 3.61 -9.08
C VAL A 90 -12.71 3.87 -10.45
N ASP A 91 -12.29 4.91 -11.17
CA ASP A 91 -12.66 5.13 -12.57
C ASP A 91 -12.08 3.99 -13.46
N PRO A 92 -12.92 3.24 -14.19
CA PRO A 92 -12.46 2.22 -15.14
C PRO A 92 -11.41 2.70 -16.15
N LYS A 93 -11.40 3.99 -16.54
CA LYS A 93 -10.43 4.56 -17.50
C LYS A 93 -9.00 4.58 -16.96
N ASN A 94 -8.86 4.58 -15.63
CA ASN A 94 -7.58 4.62 -14.91
C ASN A 94 -7.11 3.23 -14.47
N ARG A 95 -7.86 2.18 -14.84
CA ARG A 95 -7.56 0.78 -14.52
C ARG A 95 -7.35 -0.03 -15.79
N GLN A 96 -6.47 -1.01 -15.71
CA GLN A 96 -6.26 -1.99 -16.77
C GLN A 96 -6.18 -3.39 -16.17
N VAL A 97 -6.88 -4.35 -16.77
CA VAL A 97 -6.73 -5.75 -16.39
C VAL A 97 -5.64 -6.35 -17.26
N LYS A 98 -4.53 -6.78 -16.63
CA LYS A 98 -3.43 -7.48 -17.29
C LYS A 98 -3.43 -8.96 -16.90
N GLN A 99 -2.87 -9.79 -17.76
CA GLN A 99 -2.68 -11.22 -17.51
C GLN A 99 -1.23 -11.47 -17.07
N PHE A 100 -1.04 -12.34 -16.08
CA PHE A 100 0.29 -12.68 -15.61
C PHE A 100 0.92 -13.74 -16.53
N ARG A 101 1.77 -13.29 -17.47
CA ARG A 101 2.41 -14.15 -18.48
C ARG A 101 1.34 -15.03 -19.17
N ASP A 102 1.63 -16.30 -19.39
CA ASP A 102 0.71 -17.27 -19.98
C ASP A 102 -0.21 -17.97 -18.95
N SER A 103 -0.30 -17.45 -17.72
CA SER A 103 -1.18 -18.02 -16.69
C SER A 103 -2.62 -17.50 -16.81
N GLN A 104 -3.58 -18.19 -16.20
CA GLN A 104 -4.96 -17.71 -16.09
C GLN A 104 -5.15 -16.58 -15.05
N ILE A 105 -4.08 -16.18 -14.36
CA ILE A 105 -4.15 -15.16 -13.30
C ILE A 105 -4.24 -13.78 -13.96
N LYS A 106 -5.33 -13.08 -13.68
CA LYS A 106 -5.54 -11.67 -14.05
C LYS A 106 -5.31 -10.78 -12.84
N TYR A 107 -4.79 -9.58 -13.06
CA TYR A 107 -4.61 -8.58 -12.01
C TYR A 107 -4.92 -7.18 -12.54
N THR A 108 -5.44 -6.33 -11.65
CA THR A 108 -5.68 -4.93 -11.94
C THR A 108 -4.38 -4.15 -11.81
N VAL A 109 -4.12 -3.29 -12.79
CA VAL A 109 -3.10 -2.24 -12.76
C VAL A 109 -3.80 -0.90 -12.68
N PHE A 110 -3.45 -0.09 -11.69
CA PHE A 110 -3.94 1.27 -11.54
C PHE A 110 -2.88 2.24 -12.07
N LYS A 111 -3.28 3.19 -12.91
CA LYS A 111 -2.40 4.25 -13.38
C LYS A 111 -2.16 5.25 -12.25
N ALA A 112 -0.92 5.70 -12.06
CA ALA A 112 -0.55 6.74 -11.11
C ALA A 112 0.15 7.89 -11.87
N PRO A 113 -0.63 8.82 -12.46
CA PRO A 113 -0.08 10.01 -13.11
C PRO A 113 0.50 10.93 -12.04
N ASN A 114 1.59 11.62 -12.35
CA ASN A 114 2.29 12.57 -11.46
C ASN A 114 3.15 11.95 -10.36
N SER A 115 3.75 10.77 -10.57
CA SER A 115 4.95 10.49 -9.80
C SER A 115 6.07 11.44 -10.26
N LEU A 116 6.97 11.84 -9.36
CA LEU A 116 8.13 12.70 -9.67
C LEU A 116 9.05 12.11 -10.76
N GLU A 117 8.83 10.86 -11.14
CA GLU A 117 9.62 10.08 -12.11
C GLU A 117 8.79 9.64 -13.33
N GLY A 118 7.62 10.25 -13.59
CA GLY A 118 6.75 9.96 -14.75
C GLY A 118 5.47 9.19 -14.40
N GLU A 119 4.85 8.54 -15.39
CA GLU A 119 3.69 7.68 -15.15
C GLU A 119 4.12 6.40 -14.41
N LYS A 120 3.65 6.23 -13.17
CA LYS A 120 3.84 4.99 -12.40
C LYS A 120 2.61 4.09 -12.53
N GLU A 121 2.82 2.80 -12.30
CA GLU A 121 1.75 1.80 -12.20
C GLU A 121 1.70 1.28 -10.76
N ILE A 122 0.50 1.17 -10.19
CA ILE A 122 0.26 0.41 -8.96
C ILE A 122 -0.24 -0.98 -9.36
N TRP A 123 0.54 -2.01 -9.04
CA TRP A 123 0.28 -3.39 -9.42
C TRP A 123 0.77 -4.37 -8.35
N GLY A 124 0.69 -5.66 -8.61
CA GLY A 124 1.15 -6.70 -7.68
C GLY A 124 0.29 -6.77 -6.43
N LEU A 125 0.89 -7.08 -5.27
CA LEU A 125 0.16 -7.26 -4.02
C LEU A 125 -0.62 -6.01 -3.61
N THR A 126 -0.05 -4.81 -3.80
CA THR A 126 -0.74 -3.53 -3.56
C THR A 126 -2.00 -3.40 -4.43
N GLY A 127 -1.91 -3.75 -5.72
CA GLY A 127 -3.06 -3.76 -6.61
C GLY A 127 -4.16 -4.74 -6.16
N PHE A 128 -3.79 -5.94 -5.70
CA PHE A 128 -4.75 -6.91 -5.14
C PHE A 128 -5.42 -6.41 -3.86
N ILE A 129 -4.67 -5.73 -2.98
CA ILE A 129 -5.21 -5.13 -1.75
C ILE A 129 -6.21 -4.03 -2.10
N LEU A 130 -5.84 -3.08 -2.97
CA LEU A 130 -6.72 -1.98 -3.38
C LEU A 130 -8.00 -2.50 -4.03
N GLU A 131 -7.89 -3.43 -4.99
CA GLU A 131 -9.03 -4.06 -5.64
C GLU A 131 -9.96 -4.74 -4.62
N GLY A 132 -9.40 -5.51 -3.68
CA GLY A 132 -10.17 -6.22 -2.67
C GLY A 132 -10.86 -5.29 -1.67
N VAL A 133 -10.16 -4.25 -1.20
CA VAL A 133 -10.71 -3.24 -0.29
C VAL A 133 -11.84 -2.48 -0.99
N PHE A 134 -11.60 -1.94 -2.19
CA PHE A 134 -12.60 -1.14 -2.88
C PHE A 134 -13.86 -1.93 -3.25
N ARG A 135 -13.72 -3.18 -3.71
CA ARG A 135 -14.88 -4.07 -3.93
C ARG A 135 -15.73 -4.27 -2.68
N LYS A 136 -15.14 -4.16 -1.49
CA LYS A 136 -15.83 -4.38 -0.22
C LYS A 136 -16.45 -3.10 0.34
N ILE A 137 -15.77 -1.95 0.21
CA ILE A 137 -16.20 -0.71 0.86
C ILE A 137 -17.00 0.22 -0.07
N ILE A 138 -16.80 0.11 -1.39
CA ILE A 138 -17.46 0.94 -2.41
C ILE A 138 -17.87 0.08 -3.64
N PRO A 139 -18.67 -0.99 -3.42
CA PRO A 139 -19.02 -1.97 -4.46
C PRO A 139 -19.73 -1.36 -5.67
N GLU A 140 -20.36 -0.20 -5.53
CA GLU A 140 -21.07 0.52 -6.60
C GLU A 140 -20.17 0.91 -7.78
N TYR A 141 -18.85 1.04 -7.58
CA TYR A 141 -17.87 1.31 -8.62
C TYR A 141 -17.28 0.04 -9.29
N TYR A 142 -17.75 -1.14 -8.87
CA TYR A 142 -17.21 -2.45 -9.24
C TYR A 142 -18.27 -3.42 -9.81
N LYS A 143 -19.40 -2.88 -10.30
CA LYS A 143 -20.48 -3.64 -10.95
C LYS A 143 -20.03 -4.34 -12.23
#